data_AF-A0A7S3IU81-F1
#
_entry.id   AF-A0A7S3IU81-F1
#
_cell.length_a   1.000
_cell.length_b   1.000
_cell.length_c   1.000
_cell.angle_alpha   90.00
_cell.angle_beta   90.00
_cell.angle_gamma   90.00
#
_symmetry.space_group_name_H-M   'P 1'
#
loop_
_entity.id
_entity.type
_entity.pdbx_description
1 polymer ?
#
loop_
_entity_poly.entity_id
_entity_poly.type
_entity_poly.pdbx_seq_one_letter_code
_entity_poly.pdbx_strand_id
1 'polypeptide(L)'
;KQGKFLKLSFANVADLQEVKFEIAPIIEENKKERETEEAYEGWHNADALVAGGGHSDKKIMSKMVDIREFDVMYHIRSMIDMEIRCSQWYEVKLDGKLIKNLEKKPEKLDLADLK
;
A
#
# COMPACT_ATOMS: atom_id res chain seq x y z
N LYS A 1 3.37 -8.58 -14.98
CA LYS A 1 4.31 -7.43 -15.09
C LYS A 1 4.45 -6.78 -13.72
N GLN A 2 5.66 -6.48 -13.26
CA GLN A 2 5.88 -5.78 -12.00
C GLN A 2 5.60 -4.28 -12.20
N GLY A 3 4.65 -3.72 -11.45
CA GLY A 3 4.33 -2.29 -11.47
C GLY A 3 5.33 -1.50 -10.61
N LYS A 4 5.62 -0.26 -10.99
CA LYS A 4 6.32 0.70 -10.11
C LYS A 4 5.28 1.36 -9.21
N PHE A 5 5.49 1.30 -7.89
CA PHE A 5 4.61 1.89 -6.89
C PHE A 5 5.37 2.89 -6.03
N LEU A 6 4.66 3.90 -5.54
CA LEU A 6 5.15 4.79 -4.50
C LEU A 6 4.71 4.25 -3.14
N LYS A 7 5.67 3.88 -2.29
CA LYS A 7 5.38 3.45 -0.91
C LYS A 7 5.25 4.68 0.00
N LEU A 8 4.06 4.90 0.53
CA LEU A 8 3.82 5.89 1.58
C LEU A 8 4.02 5.25 2.95
N SER A 9 4.60 5.98 3.89
CA SER A 9 4.83 5.53 5.27
C SER A 9 4.27 6.55 6.24
N PHE A 10 3.59 6.07 7.27
CA PHE A 10 2.86 6.90 8.23
C PHE A 10 3.29 6.54 9.65
N ALA A 11 3.22 7.50 10.57
CA ALA A 11 3.55 7.27 11.98
C ALA A 11 2.46 6.43 12.66
N ASN A 12 1.21 6.57 12.25
CA ASN A 12 0.06 5.86 12.81
C ASN A 12 -1.03 5.58 11.76
N VAL A 13 -2.06 4.81 12.14
CA VAL A 13 -3.17 4.41 11.24
C VAL A 13 -4.14 5.58 10.97
N ALA A 14 -4.28 6.54 11.89
CA ALA A 14 -5.14 7.70 11.68
C ALA A 14 -4.62 8.57 10.54
N ASP A 15 -3.31 8.89 10.53
CA ASP A 15 -2.67 9.65 9.44
C ASP A 15 -2.87 8.96 8.07
N LEU A 16 -2.79 7.62 8.04
CA LEU A 16 -3.08 6.84 6.82
C LEU A 16 -4.53 7.04 6.38
N GLN A 17 -5.49 6.95 7.29
CA GLN A 17 -6.91 7.14 6.96
C GLN A 17 -7.20 8.56 6.47
N GLU A 18 -6.63 9.58 7.10
CA GLU A 18 -6.77 10.98 6.66
C GLU A 18 -6.30 11.15 5.21
N VAL A 19 -5.07 10.70 4.90
CA VAL A 19 -4.53 10.78 3.54
C VAL A 19 -5.34 9.95 2.54
N LYS A 20 -5.85 8.79 2.95
CA LYS A 20 -6.75 7.98 2.11
C LYS A 20 -8.02 8.75 1.77
N PHE A 21 -8.65 9.42 2.73
CA PHE A 21 -9.87 10.19 2.50
C PHE A 21 -9.65 11.38 1.56
N GLU A 22 -8.48 12.02 1.62
CA GLU A 22 -8.12 13.11 0.70
C GLU A 22 -7.82 12.61 -0.73
N ILE A 23 -7.12 11.48 -0.87
CA ILE A 23 -6.68 10.97 -2.17
C ILE A 23 -7.81 10.22 -2.92
N ALA A 24 -8.71 9.54 -2.20
CA ALA A 24 -9.78 8.75 -2.80
C ALA A 24 -10.63 9.49 -3.86
N PRO A 25 -11.16 10.72 -3.61
CA PRO A 25 -11.96 11.43 -4.62
C PRO A 25 -11.13 11.80 -5.85
N ILE A 26 -9.86 12.16 -5.69
CA ILE A 26 -8.95 12.50 -6.80
C ILE A 26 -8.76 11.29 -7.72
N ILE A 27 -8.59 10.10 -7.14
CA ILE A 27 -8.47 8.86 -7.90
C ILE A 27 -9.78 8.52 -8.62
N GLU A 28 -10.92 8.73 -7.99
CA GLU A 28 -12.22 8.49 -8.62
C GLU A 28 -12.46 9.42 -9.82
N GLU A 29 -12.11 10.70 -9.69
CA GLU A 29 -12.16 11.67 -10.79
C GLU A 29 -11.24 11.27 -11.94
N ASN A 30 -9.97 10.97 -11.65
CA ASN A 30 -8.99 10.54 -12.66
C ASN A 30 -9.41 9.25 -13.38
N LYS A 31 -10.04 8.30 -12.68
CA LYS A 31 -10.56 7.07 -13.30
C LYS A 31 -11.66 7.39 -14.31
N LYS A 32 -12.60 8.27 -13.97
CA LYS A 32 -13.69 8.71 -14.87
C LYS A 32 -13.13 9.43 -16.09
N GLU A 33 -12.19 10.36 -15.91
CA GLU A 33 -11.54 11.07 -17.03
C GLU A 33 -10.85 10.09 -17.97
N ARG A 34 -10.07 9.15 -17.43
CA ARG A 34 -9.37 8.16 -18.26
C ARG A 34 -10.32 7.25 -19.02
N GLU A 35 -11.43 6.82 -18.40
CA GLU A 35 -12.47 6.03 -19.08
C GLU A 35 -13.12 6.83 -20.22
N THR A 36 -13.35 8.14 -20.03
CA THR A 36 -13.85 8.99 -21.11
C THR A 36 -12.83 9.15 -22.24
N GLU A 37 -11.57 9.43 -21.93
CA GLU A 37 -10.49 9.53 -22.94
C GLU A 37 -10.38 8.22 -23.75
N GLU A 38 -10.31 7.07 -23.08
CA GLU A 38 -10.25 5.75 -23.73
C GLU A 38 -11.46 5.49 -24.65
N ALA A 39 -12.65 5.94 -24.26
CA ALA A 39 -13.87 5.79 -25.07
C ALA A 39 -13.88 6.66 -26.33
N TYR A 40 -13.25 7.84 -26.30
CA TYR A 40 -13.17 8.75 -27.45
C TYR A 40 -11.94 8.52 -28.34
N GLU A 41 -10.82 8.04 -27.79
CA GLU A 41 -9.62 7.67 -28.57
C GLU A 41 -9.88 6.48 -29.52
N GLY A 42 -10.85 5.61 -29.19
CA GLY A 42 -11.33 4.55 -30.10
C GLY A 42 -11.99 5.07 -31.39
N TRP A 43 -12.32 6.37 -31.47
CA TRP A 43 -13.02 6.98 -32.61
C TRP A 43 -12.14 7.93 -33.46
N HIS A 44 -11.05 8.47 -32.90
CA HIS A 44 -10.17 9.42 -33.57
C HIS A 44 -8.70 8.98 -33.58
N ASN A 45 -8.36 8.03 -34.46
CA ASN A 45 -6.98 7.95 -34.97
C ASN A 45 -6.81 9.00 -36.08
N ALA A 46 -6.66 10.26 -35.71
CA ALA A 46 -5.97 11.28 -36.49
C ALA A 46 -5.94 12.59 -35.69
N ASP A 47 -4.71 13.04 -35.40
CA ASP A 47 -4.38 14.45 -35.17
C ASP A 47 -4.56 15.03 -33.76
N ALA A 48 -3.70 14.63 -32.81
CA ALA A 48 -3.43 15.43 -31.61
C ALA A 48 -1.98 15.27 -31.13
N LEU A 49 -1.03 15.42 -32.05
CA LEU A 49 0.41 15.42 -31.74
C LEU A 49 0.91 16.82 -31.35
N VAL A 50 0.16 17.65 -30.62
CA VAL A 50 0.63 18.99 -30.21
C VAL A 50 0.02 19.44 -28.88
N ALA A 51 0.71 19.18 -27.78
CA ALA A 51 0.68 20.06 -26.60
C ALA A 51 1.88 19.77 -25.67
N GLY A 52 3.04 20.27 -26.06
CA GLY A 52 4.14 20.51 -25.13
C GLY A 52 3.80 21.66 -24.17
N GLY A 53 4.27 21.56 -22.92
CA GLY A 53 4.42 22.72 -22.03
C GLY A 53 3.86 22.54 -20.61
N GLY A 54 4.77 22.54 -19.62
CA GLY A 54 4.45 22.81 -18.22
C GLY A 54 4.16 21.58 -17.34
N HIS A 55 5.05 21.30 -16.39
CA HIS A 55 4.72 20.46 -15.24
C HIS A 55 3.91 21.33 -14.26
N SER A 56 2.61 21.48 -14.49
CA SER A 56 1.71 22.00 -13.46
C SER A 56 1.42 20.88 -12.46
N ASP A 57 1.25 21.20 -11.17
CA ASP A 57 0.90 20.21 -10.14
C ASP A 57 -0.34 19.39 -10.50
N LYS A 58 -1.29 20.02 -11.23
CA LYS A 58 -2.47 19.37 -11.80
C LYS A 58 -2.13 18.17 -12.71
N LYS A 59 -1.02 18.24 -13.47
CA LYS A 59 -0.55 17.16 -14.36
C LYS A 59 0.06 15.98 -13.60
N ILE A 60 0.53 16.18 -12.37
CA ILE A 60 1.07 15.10 -11.54
C ILE A 60 -0.08 14.38 -10.84
N MET A 61 -1.04 15.14 -10.29
CA MET A 61 -2.18 14.59 -9.58
C MET A 61 -3.08 13.73 -10.49
N SER A 62 -3.23 14.09 -11.76
CA SER A 62 -3.99 13.30 -12.75
C SER A 62 -3.38 11.92 -13.06
N LYS A 63 -2.09 11.71 -12.72
CA LYS A 63 -1.43 10.41 -12.89
C LYS A 63 -1.73 9.41 -11.77
N MET A 64 -2.41 9.84 -10.71
CA MET A 64 -2.81 8.94 -9.62
C MET A 64 -4.05 8.16 -10.02
N VAL A 65 -3.86 6.90 -10.39
CA VAL A 65 -4.96 6.07 -10.90
C VAL A 65 -5.47 5.06 -9.87
N ASP A 66 -4.69 4.71 -8.85
CA ASP A 66 -5.14 3.74 -7.85
C ASP A 66 -4.38 3.85 -6.53
N ILE A 67 -5.01 3.39 -5.47
CA ILE A 67 -4.39 3.14 -4.16
C ILE A 67 -4.50 1.64 -3.87
N ARG A 68 -3.43 1.07 -3.32
CA ARG A 68 -3.33 -0.38 -3.06
C ARG A 68 -3.04 -0.61 -1.58
N GLU A 69 -3.53 -1.73 -1.07
CA GLU A 69 -3.22 -2.26 0.27
C GLU A 69 -3.54 -1.31 1.44
N PHE A 70 -4.43 -0.34 1.22
CA PHE A 70 -4.87 0.64 2.23
C PHE A 70 -5.90 0.05 3.21
N ASP A 71 -6.48 -1.11 2.88
CA ASP A 71 -7.54 -1.81 3.60
C ASP A 71 -7.03 -2.99 4.45
N VAL A 72 -5.73 -3.28 4.39
CA VAL A 72 -5.11 -4.30 5.23
C VAL A 72 -5.03 -3.78 6.67
N MET A 73 -5.67 -4.49 7.61
CA MET A 73 -5.62 -4.12 9.02
C MET A 73 -4.17 -4.10 9.53
N TYR A 74 -3.82 -3.09 10.34
CA TYR A 74 -2.43 -2.88 10.78
C TYR A 74 -1.80 -4.12 11.43
N HIS A 75 -2.51 -4.80 12.33
CA HIS A 75 -1.98 -5.99 12.99
C HIS A 75 -1.73 -7.15 12.00
N ILE A 76 -2.55 -7.29 10.96
CA ILE A 76 -2.34 -8.28 9.89
C ILE A 76 -1.11 -7.93 9.06
N ARG A 77 -0.96 -6.64 8.69
CA ARG A 77 0.23 -6.14 7.99
C ARG A 77 1.50 -6.45 8.79
N SER A 78 1.52 -6.09 10.08
CA SER A 78 2.67 -6.35 10.96
C SER A 78 2.98 -7.85 11.05
N MET A 79 1.96 -8.71 11.17
CA MET A 79 2.16 -10.16 11.22
C MET A 79 2.73 -10.72 9.92
N ILE A 80 2.28 -10.23 8.76
CA ILE A 80 2.79 -10.66 7.45
C ILE A 80 4.25 -10.21 7.29
N ASP A 81 4.51 -8.91 7.43
CA ASP A 81 5.81 -8.30 7.14
C ASP A 81 6.89 -8.78 8.12
N MET A 82 6.55 -9.05 9.38
CA MET A 82 7.47 -9.58 10.40
C MET A 82 7.44 -11.12 10.49
N GLU A 83 6.67 -11.79 9.63
CA GLU A 83 6.49 -13.25 9.63
C GLU A 83 6.03 -13.85 10.97
N ILE A 84 5.28 -13.09 11.76
CA ILE A 84 4.73 -13.52 13.05
C ILE A 84 3.47 -14.35 12.82
N ARG A 85 3.40 -15.51 13.45
CA ARG A 85 2.25 -16.44 13.42
C ARG A 85 1.88 -16.91 14.82
N CYS A 86 0.58 -17.15 15.03
CA CYS A 86 0.08 -17.80 16.24
C CYS A 86 0.63 -19.22 16.41
N SER A 87 0.58 -19.73 17.63
CA SER A 87 0.99 -21.11 17.97
C SER A 87 2.46 -21.43 17.65
N GLN A 88 3.31 -20.41 17.65
CA GLN A 88 4.75 -20.55 17.52
C GLN A 88 5.42 -19.97 18.76
N TRP A 89 6.56 -20.53 19.11
CA TRP A 89 7.37 -20.04 20.22
C TRP A 89 8.32 -18.95 19.73
N TYR A 90 8.44 -17.89 20.52
CA TYR A 90 9.35 -16.80 20.25
C TYR A 90 10.13 -16.42 21.51
N GLU A 91 11.37 -16.00 21.30
CA GLU A 91 12.16 -15.29 22.29
C GLU A 91 12.03 -13.79 22.03
N VAL A 92 11.60 -13.03 23.03
CA VAL A 92 11.39 -11.58 22.95
C VAL A 92 12.50 -10.86 23.70
N LYS A 93 13.21 -9.96 23.02
CA LYS A 93 14.18 -9.04 23.65
C LYS A 93 13.62 -7.63 23.62
N LEU A 94 13.59 -6.98 24.78
CA LEU A 94 13.03 -5.64 24.95
C LEU A 94 14.15 -4.59 25.08
N ASP A 95 13.84 -3.37 24.65
CA ASP A 95 14.58 -2.16 24.94
C ASP A 95 13.60 -1.14 25.56
N GLY A 96 13.61 -1.06 26.89
CA GLY A 96 12.59 -0.34 27.64
C GLY A 96 11.18 -0.89 27.37
N LYS A 97 10.33 -0.07 26.75
CA LYS A 97 8.95 -0.43 26.36
C LYS A 97 8.83 -0.97 24.93
N LEU A 98 9.93 -0.98 24.17
CA LEU A 98 9.94 -1.37 22.76
C LEU A 98 10.48 -2.78 22.58
N ILE A 99 9.98 -3.50 21.59
CA ILE A 99 10.55 -4.79 21.18
C ILE A 99 11.80 -4.49 20.35
N LYS A 100 12.94 -4.98 20.82
CA LYS A 100 14.23 -4.87 20.13
C LYS A 100 14.46 -6.02 19.16
N ASN A 101 14.08 -7.24 19.57
CA ASN A 101 14.20 -8.43 18.74
C ASN A 101 13.09 -9.43 19.06
N LEU A 102 12.61 -10.13 18.04
CA LEU A 102 11.65 -11.22 18.15
C LEU A 102 12.20 -12.40 17.34
N GLU A 103 12.66 -13.45 18.02
CA GLU A 103 13.30 -14.59 17.38
C GLU A 103 12.42 -15.84 17.51
N LYS A 104 12.04 -16.44 16.39
CA LYS A 104 11.25 -17.68 16.37
C LYS A 104 12.08 -18.87 16.84
N LYS A 105 11.51 -19.71 17.71
CA LYS A 105 12.12 -20.89 18.33
C LYS A 105 11.39 -22.17 17.90
N PRO A 106 11.60 -22.67 16.66
CA PRO A 106 10.89 -23.84 16.15
C PRO A 106 11.14 -25.11 16.96
N GLU A 107 12.32 -25.25 17.58
CA GLU A 107 12.72 -26.41 18.39
C GLU A 107 11.85 -26.60 19.65
N LYS A 108 11.15 -25.55 20.11
CA LYS A 108 10.22 -25.64 21.23
C LYS A 108 8.85 -26.20 20.85
N LEU A 109 8.60 -26.45 19.56
CA LEU A 109 7.34 -27.00 19.07
C LEU A 109 7.24 -28.52 19.29
N ASP A 110 8.36 -29.24 19.32
CA ASP A 110 8.42 -30.71 19.41
C ASP A 110 8.23 -31.27 20.84
N LEU A 111 8.01 -30.40 21.83
CA LEU A 111 7.84 -30.73 23.25
C LEU A 111 6.40 -30.56 23.74
N ALA A 112 5.42 -30.64 22.83
CA ALA A 112 4.04 -30.87 23.25
C ALA A 112 3.97 -32.29 23.82
N ASP A 113 4.19 -32.38 25.14
CA ASP A 113 4.02 -33.56 25.99
C ASP A 113 2.91 -34.50 25.45
N LEU A 114 3.33 -35.59 24.80
CA LEU A 114 2.56 -36.82 24.71
C LEU A 114 2.50 -37.39 26.13
N LYS A 115 1.63 -36.83 26.97
CA LYS A 115 1.23 -37.40 28.26
C LYS A 115 -0.16 -37.98 28.14
#